data_AF-S7J3S2-F1
#
_entry.id   AF-S7J3S2-F1
#
_cell.length_a   1.000
_cell.length_b   1.000
_cell.length_c   1.000
_cell.angle_alpha   90.00
_cell.angle_beta   90.00
_cell.angle_gamma   90.00
#
_symmetry.space_group_name_H-M   'P 1'
#
loop_
_entity.id
_entity.type
_entity.pdbx_description
1 polymer ?
#
loop_
_entity_poly.entity_id
_entity_poly.type
_entity_poly.pdbx_seq_one_letter_code
_entity_poly.pdbx_strand_id
1 'polypeptide(L)'
;PHATVQRCIVHLIRNSIRYIPRKQWSAFTKQLKLIYGAINVKQARQEFEKFKTDWQAYPGAVSVWENNFSHVEQLYNYGSAVRKIMYTTNAIESVNSSFRKVTKKGAFPNEDAVFKIFYLRIQELYKKWKGRHVANWAMVRNQLLMDDRMSQLMQQYDVAY
;
A
#
# COMPACT_ATOMS: atom_id res chain seq x y z
N PRO A 1 2.99 0.06 22.42
CA PRO A 1 2.32 0.03 21.09
C PRO A 1 2.46 1.39 20.35
N HIS A 2 3.49 1.54 19.52
CA HIS A 2 3.88 2.83 18.89
C HIS A 2 3.77 2.83 17.35
N ALA A 3 3.26 1.76 16.74
CA ALA A 3 3.16 1.64 15.30
C ALA A 3 1.96 2.42 14.74
N THR A 4 2.20 3.24 13.72
CA THR A 4 1.14 3.94 12.97
C THR A 4 0.35 2.93 12.14
N VAL A 5 -0.98 2.90 12.31
CA VAL A 5 -1.86 1.96 11.59
C VAL A 5 -2.28 2.53 10.24
N GLN A 6 -1.61 2.08 9.17
CA GLN A 6 -1.95 2.47 7.81
C GLN A 6 -2.89 1.45 7.15
N ARG A 7 -3.87 1.96 6.39
CA ARG A 7 -4.74 1.15 5.51
C ARG A 7 -4.12 1.07 4.12
N CYS A 8 -3.95 -0.15 3.62
CA CYS A 8 -3.38 -0.37 2.29
C CYS A 8 -4.23 0.32 1.20
N ILE A 9 -3.63 1.30 0.50
CA ILE A 9 -4.30 2.10 -0.53
C ILE A 9 -4.88 1.25 -1.66
N VAL A 10 -4.23 0.16 -2.08
CA VAL A 10 -4.82 -0.72 -3.11
C VAL A 10 -6.07 -1.44 -2.64
N HIS A 11 -6.08 -1.92 -1.39
CA HIS A 11 -7.28 -2.55 -0.87
C HIS A 11 -8.40 -1.53 -0.75
N LEU A 12 -8.08 -0.28 -0.38
CA LEU A 12 -9.05 0.81 -0.36
C LEU A 12 -9.62 1.09 -1.77
N ILE A 13 -8.76 1.24 -2.79
CA ILE A 13 -9.17 1.43 -4.19
C ILE A 13 -10.02 0.25 -4.68
N ARG A 14 -9.60 -0.99 -4.45
CA ARG A 14 -10.35 -2.19 -4.87
C ARG A 14 -11.69 -2.31 -4.17
N ASN A 15 -11.75 -1.92 -2.90
CA ASN A 15 -12.99 -1.95 -2.13
C ASN A 15 -13.99 -0.88 -2.58
N SER A 16 -13.54 0.28 -3.03
CA SER A 16 -14.42 1.33 -3.53
C SER A 16 -14.79 1.16 -5.01
N ILE A 17 -13.86 0.70 -5.87
CA ILE A 17 -14.07 0.62 -7.32
C ILE A 17 -15.14 -0.40 -7.73
N ARG A 18 -15.47 -1.36 -6.86
CA ARG A 18 -16.55 -2.34 -7.09
C ARG A 18 -17.93 -1.70 -7.28
N TYR A 19 -18.14 -0.49 -6.77
CA TYR A 19 -19.38 0.27 -6.89
C TYR A 19 -19.40 1.17 -8.14
N ILE A 20 -18.30 1.24 -8.90
CA ILE A 20 -18.13 2.15 -10.03
C ILE A 20 -18.30 1.38 -11.34
N PRO A 21 -19.10 1.87 -12.29
CA PRO A 21 -19.20 1.28 -13.62
C PRO A 21 -17.83 1.22 -14.31
N ARG A 22 -17.53 0.11 -14.99
CA ARG A 22 -16.21 -0.14 -15.60
C ARG A 22 -15.73 0.98 -16.53
N LYS A 23 -16.66 1.63 -17.26
CA LYS A 23 -16.37 2.78 -18.15
C LYS A 23 -15.76 3.97 -17.41
N GLN A 24 -16.04 4.11 -16.12
CA GLN A 24 -15.61 5.24 -15.29
C GLN A 24 -14.39 4.92 -14.40
N TRP A 25 -13.89 3.68 -14.39
CA TRP A 25 -12.76 3.25 -13.55
C TRP A 25 -11.51 4.12 -13.73
N SER A 26 -11.20 4.51 -14.97
CA SER A 26 -10.03 5.35 -15.27
C SER A 26 -10.15 6.73 -14.62
N ALA A 27 -11.31 7.39 -14.75
CA ALA A 27 -11.56 8.70 -14.13
C ALA A 27 -11.52 8.60 -12.60
N PHE A 28 -12.22 7.62 -12.04
CA PHE A 28 -12.29 7.37 -10.60
C PHE A 28 -10.90 7.15 -9.98
N THR A 29 -10.11 6.24 -10.54
CA THR A 29 -8.77 5.93 -10.01
C THR A 29 -7.77 7.06 -10.21
N LYS A 30 -7.88 7.84 -11.30
CA LYS A 30 -7.07 9.06 -11.50
C LYS A 30 -7.35 10.10 -10.41
N GLN A 31 -8.62 10.31 -10.06
CA GLN A 31 -8.98 11.27 -9.01
C GLN A 31 -8.52 10.79 -7.63
N LEU A 32 -8.68 9.50 -7.31
CA LEU A 32 -8.16 8.94 -6.06
C LEU A 32 -6.65 9.16 -5.91
N LYS A 33 -5.89 9.12 -7.01
CA LYS A 33 -4.46 9.41 -7.00
C LYS A 33 -4.14 10.86 -6.60
N LEU A 34 -5.03 11.81 -6.88
CA LEU A 34 -4.86 13.20 -6.42
C LEU A 34 -4.94 13.31 -4.90
N ILE A 35 -5.73 12.44 -4.26
CA ILE A 35 -5.85 12.36 -2.80
C ILE A 35 -4.54 11.84 -2.21
N TYR A 36 -4.21 10.55 -2.36
CA TYR A 36 -3.04 9.96 -1.68
C TYR A 36 -1.69 10.40 -2.27
N GLY A 37 -1.70 10.99 -3.46
CA GLY A 37 -0.54 11.57 -4.13
C GLY A 37 -0.32 13.06 -3.85
N ALA A 38 -1.17 13.70 -3.04
CA ALA A 38 -1.04 15.11 -2.72
C ALA A 38 0.32 15.47 -2.06
N ILE A 39 0.68 16.74 -2.11
CA ILE A 39 1.93 17.25 -1.53
C ILE A 39 1.87 17.24 -0.01
N ASN A 40 0.71 17.60 0.56
CA ASN A 40 0.46 17.67 1.99
C ASN A 40 -0.99 17.29 2.34
N VAL A 41 -1.27 17.11 3.63
CA VAL A 41 -2.59 16.70 4.14
C VAL A 41 -3.70 17.71 3.82
N LYS A 42 -3.39 19.01 3.79
CA LYS A 42 -4.36 20.07 3.46
C LYS A 42 -4.86 19.91 2.02
N GLN A 43 -3.95 19.69 1.08
CA GLN A 43 -4.32 19.41 -0.31
C GLN A 43 -5.06 18.07 -0.43
N ALA A 44 -4.63 17.03 0.30
CA ALA A 44 -5.33 15.75 0.30
C ALA A 44 -6.80 15.88 0.75
N ARG A 45 -7.06 16.68 1.79
CA ARG A 45 -8.42 17.01 2.26
C ARG A 45 -9.23 17.74 1.18
N GLN A 46 -8.64 18.73 0.53
CA GLN A 46 -9.32 19.46 -0.55
C GLN A 46 -9.70 18.56 -1.72
N GLU A 47 -8.78 17.69 -2.16
CA GLU A 47 -9.06 16.70 -3.21
C GLU A 47 -10.07 15.65 -2.76
N PHE A 48 -10.09 15.32 -1.46
CA PHE A 48 -11.08 14.41 -0.91
C PHE A 48 -12.49 15.01 -0.88
N GLU A 49 -12.65 16.27 -0.51
CA GLU A 49 -13.96 16.95 -0.59
C GLU A 49 -14.48 17.00 -2.03
N LYS A 50 -13.62 17.34 -3.00
CA LYS A 50 -13.98 17.29 -4.43
C LYS A 50 -14.39 15.89 -4.85
N PHE A 51 -13.65 14.87 -4.44
CA PHE A 51 -13.97 13.48 -4.72
C PHE A 51 -15.36 13.08 -4.19
N LYS A 52 -15.73 13.52 -2.97
CA LYS A 52 -17.08 13.25 -2.43
C LYS A 52 -18.17 13.88 -3.29
N THR A 53 -17.96 15.12 -3.74
CA THR A 53 -18.92 15.81 -4.62
C THR A 53 -19.03 15.15 -5.99
N ASP A 54 -17.89 14.87 -6.64
CA ASP A 54 -17.85 14.33 -8.00
C ASP A 54 -18.43 12.91 -8.08
N TRP A 55 -18.29 12.12 -7.02
CA TRP A 55 -18.76 10.73 -6.95
C TRP A 55 -19.95 10.53 -6.02
N GLN A 56 -20.69 11.59 -5.67
CA GLN A 56 -21.85 11.51 -4.76
C GLN A 56 -22.94 10.53 -5.24
N ALA A 57 -23.05 10.30 -6.56
CA ALA A 57 -23.96 9.32 -7.15
C ALA A 57 -23.61 7.86 -6.78
N TYR A 58 -22.41 7.63 -6.21
CA TYR A 58 -21.90 6.32 -5.80
C TYR A 58 -21.58 6.29 -4.30
N PRO A 59 -22.58 6.40 -3.40
CA PRO A 59 -22.37 6.53 -1.96
C PRO A 59 -21.60 5.35 -1.35
N GLY A 60 -21.73 4.14 -1.92
CA GLY A 60 -20.92 2.97 -1.52
C GLY A 60 -19.42 3.14 -1.79
N ALA A 61 -19.04 3.80 -2.89
CA ALA A 61 -17.64 4.10 -3.18
C ALA A 61 -17.10 5.19 -2.25
N VAL A 62 -17.90 6.24 -2.02
CA VAL A 62 -17.53 7.40 -1.19
C VAL A 62 -17.36 6.99 0.28
N SER A 63 -18.34 6.27 0.85
CA SER A 63 -18.32 5.81 2.24
C SER A 63 -17.10 4.94 2.58
N VAL A 64 -16.62 4.12 1.64
CA VAL A 64 -15.38 3.35 1.82
C VAL A 64 -14.20 4.28 2.11
N TRP A 65 -14.10 5.41 1.42
CA TRP A 65 -13.02 6.37 1.64
C TRP A 65 -13.26 7.20 2.90
N GLU A 66 -14.48 7.69 3.15
CA GLU A 66 -14.81 8.46 4.36
C GLU A 66 -14.46 7.70 5.63
N ASN A 67 -14.89 6.44 5.72
CA ASN A 67 -14.65 5.58 6.89
C ASN A 67 -13.16 5.27 7.12
N ASN A 68 -12.30 5.48 6.12
CA ASN A 68 -10.88 5.14 6.19
C ASN A 68 -9.96 6.35 6.00
N PHE A 69 -10.49 7.56 5.80
CA PHE A 69 -9.71 8.71 5.38
C PHE A 69 -8.67 9.12 6.43
N SER A 70 -9.01 9.02 7.71
CA SER A 70 -8.07 9.25 8.83
C SER A 70 -6.80 8.40 8.74
N HIS A 71 -6.89 7.18 8.22
CA HIS A 71 -5.72 6.31 7.98
C HIS A 71 -4.92 6.71 6.73
N VAL A 72 -5.57 7.33 5.74
CA VAL A 72 -4.89 7.89 4.56
C VAL A 72 -4.12 9.15 4.97
N GLU A 73 -4.68 9.97 5.85
CA GLU A 73 -4.02 11.18 6.37
C GLU A 73 -2.69 10.86 7.06
N GLN A 74 -2.59 9.71 7.73
CA GLN A 74 -1.36 9.26 8.39
C GLN A 74 -0.19 9.04 7.43
N LEU A 75 -0.42 8.90 6.12
CA LEU A 75 0.66 8.91 5.13
C LEU A 75 1.46 10.20 5.22
N TYR A 76 0.80 11.33 5.47
CA TYR A 76 1.43 12.66 5.49
C TYR A 76 2.29 12.94 6.71
N ASN A 77 2.33 12.01 7.67
CA ASN A 77 3.33 12.02 8.74
C ASN A 77 4.73 11.69 8.21
N TYR A 78 4.83 11.15 6.98
CA TYR A 78 6.08 10.76 6.36
C TYR A 78 6.40 11.64 5.14
N GLY A 79 7.69 11.80 4.84
CA GLY A 79 8.17 12.48 3.65
C GLY A 79 7.75 11.79 2.35
N SER A 80 7.76 12.55 1.24
CA SER A 80 7.22 12.11 -0.06
C SER A 80 7.87 10.83 -0.61
N ALA A 81 9.16 10.59 -0.36
CA ALA A 81 9.86 9.39 -0.82
C ALA A 81 9.38 8.16 -0.03
N VAL A 82 9.24 8.29 1.29
CA VAL A 82 8.70 7.25 2.17
C VAL A 82 7.24 6.95 1.81
N ARG A 83 6.39 7.99 1.67
CA ARG A 83 4.98 7.82 1.27
C ARG A 83 4.84 7.04 -0.01
N LYS A 84 5.69 7.33 -1.01
CA LYS A 84 5.69 6.63 -2.28
C LYS A 84 5.91 5.14 -2.11
N ILE A 85 6.83 4.71 -1.26
CA ILE A 85 7.01 3.30 -0.94
C ILE A 85 5.73 2.72 -0.32
N MET A 86 5.12 3.42 0.65
CA MET A 86 3.94 2.95 1.38
C MET A 86 2.70 2.76 0.51
N TYR A 87 2.39 3.71 -0.38
CA TYR A 87 1.22 3.59 -1.26
C TYR A 87 1.51 2.84 -2.56
N THR A 88 2.77 2.57 -2.90
CA THR A 88 3.09 1.65 -4.00
C THR A 88 2.86 0.22 -3.56
N THR A 89 2.08 -0.51 -4.34
CA THR A 89 1.53 -1.80 -3.90
C THR A 89 2.21 -2.98 -4.56
N ASN A 90 3.26 -2.71 -5.36
CA ASN A 90 3.98 -3.72 -6.12
C ASN A 90 4.60 -4.79 -5.22
N ALA A 91 5.10 -4.42 -4.04
CA ALA A 91 5.74 -5.39 -3.14
C ALA A 91 4.73 -6.45 -2.64
N ILE A 92 3.64 -6.01 -2.01
CA ILE A 92 2.63 -6.91 -1.44
C ILE A 92 1.86 -7.65 -2.54
N GLU A 93 1.43 -6.94 -3.59
CA GLU A 93 0.67 -7.55 -4.67
C GLU A 93 1.50 -8.54 -5.49
N SER A 94 2.81 -8.30 -5.65
CA SER A 94 3.68 -9.27 -6.32
C SER A 94 3.78 -10.57 -5.51
N VAL A 95 3.81 -10.50 -4.18
CA VAL A 95 3.81 -11.71 -3.33
C VAL A 95 2.47 -12.43 -3.42
N ASN A 96 1.36 -11.70 -3.23
CA ASN A 96 0.01 -12.26 -3.32
C ASN A 96 -0.26 -12.91 -4.68
N SER A 97 0.19 -12.28 -5.77
CA SER A 97 0.11 -12.85 -7.12
C SER A 97 0.92 -14.14 -7.25
N SER A 98 2.13 -14.16 -6.66
CA SER A 98 3.01 -15.34 -6.62
C SER A 98 2.37 -16.51 -5.87
N PHE A 99 1.69 -16.24 -4.76
CA PHE A 99 0.95 -17.25 -3.98
C PHE A 99 -0.26 -17.78 -4.73
N ARG A 100 -1.08 -16.89 -5.32
CA ARG A 100 -2.21 -17.30 -6.17
C ARG A 100 -1.77 -18.21 -7.32
N LYS A 101 -0.57 -18.01 -7.87
CA LYS A 101 -0.04 -18.85 -8.95
C LYS A 101 0.20 -20.30 -8.51
N VAL A 102 0.67 -20.52 -7.28
CA VAL A 102 0.91 -21.89 -6.77
C VAL A 102 -0.33 -22.55 -6.19
N THR A 103 -1.31 -21.77 -5.74
CA THR A 103 -2.57 -22.31 -5.18
C THR A 103 -3.67 -22.50 -6.23
N LYS A 104 -3.48 -22.06 -7.47
CA LYS A 104 -4.47 -22.21 -8.55
C LYS A 104 -4.78 -23.67 -8.92
N LYS A 105 -3.95 -24.64 -8.50
CA LYS A 105 -3.99 -26.04 -8.99
C LYS A 105 -5.10 -26.93 -8.40
N GLY A 106 -5.93 -26.44 -7.47
CA GLY A 106 -7.08 -27.20 -6.94
C GLY A 106 -7.00 -27.42 -5.44
N ALA A 107 -7.59 -28.51 -4.96
CA ALA A 107 -7.63 -28.86 -3.55
C ALA A 107 -6.27 -29.41 -3.07
N PHE A 108 -5.93 -29.12 -1.82
CA PHE A 108 -4.76 -29.65 -1.15
C PHE A 108 -5.19 -30.78 -0.19
N PRO A 109 -4.35 -31.81 0.01
CA PRO A 109 -4.70 -32.96 0.84
C PRO A 109 -4.81 -32.60 2.34
N ASN A 110 -4.11 -31.55 2.78
CA ASN A 110 -4.15 -31.00 4.13
C ASN A 110 -3.49 -29.62 4.16
N GLU A 111 -3.52 -28.95 5.32
CA GLU A 111 -2.92 -27.64 5.53
C GLU A 111 -1.38 -27.66 5.36
N ASP A 112 -0.71 -28.72 5.79
CA ASP A 112 0.75 -28.87 5.67
C ASP A 112 1.23 -28.81 4.21
N ALA A 113 0.45 -29.38 3.28
CA ALA A 113 0.76 -29.30 1.86
C ALA A 113 0.72 -27.85 1.34
N VAL A 114 -0.21 -27.04 1.86
CA VAL A 114 -0.29 -25.60 1.56
C VAL A 114 0.91 -24.87 2.16
N PHE A 115 1.25 -25.11 3.43
CA PHE A 115 2.41 -24.49 4.07
C PHE A 115 3.72 -24.81 3.33
N LYS A 116 3.91 -26.07 2.91
CA LYS A 116 5.08 -26.48 2.11
C LYS A 116 5.15 -25.72 0.78
N ILE A 117 4.04 -25.59 0.05
CA ILE A 117 4.05 -24.90 -1.25
C ILE A 117 4.33 -23.39 -1.09
N PHE A 118 3.80 -22.76 -0.03
CA PHE A 118 4.10 -21.37 0.29
C PHE A 118 5.55 -21.20 0.69
N TYR A 119 6.09 -22.08 1.55
CA TYR A 119 7.49 -22.04 1.93
C TYR A 119 8.42 -22.11 0.71
N LEU A 120 8.22 -23.11 -0.17
CA LEU A 120 9.01 -23.24 -1.40
C LEU A 120 8.89 -21.99 -2.29
N ARG A 121 7.68 -21.44 -2.42
CA ARG A 121 7.46 -20.22 -3.19
C ARG A 121 8.16 -19.00 -2.58
N ILE A 122 8.18 -18.89 -1.25
CA ILE A 122 8.90 -17.83 -0.53
C ILE A 122 10.41 -17.96 -0.78
N GLN A 123 10.97 -19.17 -0.73
CA GLN A 123 12.39 -19.38 -1.05
C GLN A 123 12.75 -18.95 -2.48
N GLU A 124 11.89 -19.25 -3.48
CA GLU A 124 12.06 -18.76 -4.85
C GLU A 124 12.03 -17.23 -4.94
N LEU A 125 11.12 -16.57 -4.19
CA LEU A 125 11.02 -15.12 -4.14
C LEU A 125 12.27 -14.49 -3.53
N TYR A 126 12.80 -15.02 -2.42
CA TYR A 126 14.04 -14.54 -1.83
C TYR A 126 15.22 -14.65 -2.81
N LYS A 127 15.34 -15.77 -3.53
CA LYS A 127 16.36 -15.92 -4.60
C LYS A 127 16.20 -14.87 -5.69
N LYS A 128 14.97 -14.57 -6.10
CA LYS A 128 14.67 -13.56 -7.13
C LYS A 128 14.95 -12.12 -6.67
N TRP A 129 14.76 -11.82 -5.39
CA TRP A 129 14.98 -10.49 -4.82
C TRP A 129 16.42 -10.25 -4.41
N LYS A 130 17.23 -11.31 -4.24
CA LYS A 130 18.66 -11.20 -3.96
C LYS A 130 19.33 -10.29 -5.00
N GLY A 131 20.04 -9.27 -4.52
CA GLY A 131 20.74 -8.28 -5.37
C GLY A 131 19.84 -7.26 -6.06
N ARG A 132 18.51 -7.25 -5.82
CA ARG A 132 17.64 -6.18 -6.30
C ARG A 132 17.65 -5.00 -5.33
N HIS A 133 17.76 -3.81 -5.88
CA HIS A 133 17.72 -2.57 -5.11
C HIS A 133 16.32 -1.95 -5.13
N VAL A 134 15.96 -1.31 -4.01
CA VAL A 134 14.77 -0.45 -3.95
C VAL A 134 15.13 0.89 -4.59
N ALA A 135 14.36 1.30 -5.61
CA ALA A 135 14.59 2.57 -6.28
C ALA A 135 14.46 3.74 -5.30
N ASN A 136 15.37 4.71 -5.41
CA ASN A 136 15.44 5.90 -4.53
C ASN A 136 15.60 5.59 -3.03
N TRP A 137 16.16 4.43 -2.67
CA TRP A 137 16.35 4.04 -1.27
C TRP A 137 17.16 5.07 -0.46
N ALA A 138 18.19 5.68 -1.04
CA ALA A 138 18.97 6.72 -0.36
C ALA A 138 18.10 7.91 0.10
N MET A 139 17.17 8.36 -0.75
CA MET A 139 16.25 9.43 -0.41
C MET A 139 15.25 9.01 0.68
N VAL A 140 14.76 7.77 0.61
CA VAL A 140 13.88 7.19 1.64
C VAL A 140 14.61 7.12 2.98
N ARG A 141 15.85 6.61 3.00
CA ARG A 141 16.70 6.53 4.19
C ARG A 141 16.93 7.90 4.80
N ASN A 142 17.28 8.91 4.00
CA ASN A 142 17.45 10.27 4.50
C ASN A 142 16.18 10.82 5.15
N GLN A 143 15.01 10.62 4.55
CA GLN A 143 13.75 11.08 5.13
C GLN A 143 13.39 10.36 6.44
N LEU A 144 13.72 9.07 6.55
CA LEU A 144 13.50 8.31 7.79
C LEU A 144 14.45 8.74 8.91
N LEU A 145 15.71 9.06 8.60
CA LEU A 145 16.69 9.51 9.59
C LEU A 145 16.40 10.92 10.15
N MET A 146 15.63 11.73 9.42
CA MET A 146 15.19 13.06 9.88
C MET A 146 14.00 12.98 10.85
N ASP A 147 13.33 11.84 10.98
CA ASP A 147 12.30 11.60 11.99
C ASP A 147 12.97 10.96 13.21
N ASP A 148 12.97 11.65 14.35
CA ASP A 148 13.70 11.22 15.57
C ASP A 148 13.32 9.80 16.02
N ARG A 149 12.02 9.47 15.95
CA ARG A 149 11.52 8.15 16.34
C ARG A 149 12.01 7.08 15.36
N MET A 150 11.94 7.34 14.06
CA MET A 150 12.42 6.41 13.05
C MET A 150 13.94 6.29 13.06
N SER A 151 14.67 7.36 13.34
CA SER A 151 16.13 7.38 13.47
C SER A 151 16.61 6.46 14.58
N GLN A 152 16.01 6.53 15.77
CA GLN A 152 16.30 5.62 16.88
C GLN A 152 16.04 4.15 16.51
N LEU A 153 14.91 3.86 15.85
CA LEU A 153 14.60 2.51 15.38
C LEU A 153 15.62 2.03 14.35
N MET A 154 16.02 2.90 13.41
CA MET A 154 17.01 2.55 12.41
C MET A 154 18.35 2.22 13.06
N GLN A 155 18.83 3.01 14.02
CA GLN A 155 20.08 2.73 14.76
C GLN A 155 20.06 1.37 15.46
N GLN A 156 18.92 0.96 16.03
CA GLN A 156 18.77 -0.35 16.66
C GLN A 156 18.94 -1.52 15.67
N TYR A 157 18.48 -1.35 14.43
CA TYR A 157 18.43 -2.43 13.43
C TYR A 157 19.47 -2.30 12.30
N ASP A 158 20.21 -1.19 12.20
CA ASP A 158 21.28 -0.97 11.22
C ASP A 158 22.55 -1.77 11.57
N VAL A 159 22.64 -2.39 12.76
CA VAL A 159 23.83 -3.11 13.25
C VAL A 159 24.03 -4.49 12.59
N ALA A 160 23.36 -4.79 11.48
CA ALA A 160 23.29 -6.15 10.93
C ALA A 160 23.85 -6.33 9.51
N TYR A 161 24.60 -5.36 8.96
CA TYR A 161 25.30 -5.53 7.67
C TYR A 161 26.69 -4.91 7.65
#